data_AF-A0A0F0ICN3-F1
#
_entry.id   AF-A0A0F0ICN3-F1
#
_cell.length_a   1.000
_cell.length_b   1.000
_cell.length_c   1.000
_cell.angle_alpha   90.00
_cell.angle_beta   90.00
_cell.angle_gamma   90.00
#
_symmetry.space_group_name_H-M   'P 1'
#
loop_
_entity.id
_entity.type
_entity.pdbx_description
1 polymer ?
#
loop_
_entity_poly.entity_id
_entity_poly.type
_entity_poly.pdbx_seq_one_letter_code
_entity_poly.pdbx_strand_id
1 'polypeptide(L)'
;MGDMKYELSDMDKMGITKTMKVLLFYELQPTIDPEKLIISLVEGVKNATSQLPFMAGNLEFNEHGKLCIVIPPGSQVKLSTRRFESKEQKSLSALVQNSFSPDSMDFTELLPEESAAPKQVCALQLSLVEGGLILGLWMNHAAGDWSSIDTFMSLICQSCKAYQEGLKMPTYIPDLNRAPYNAPETGTTFSREEHLERLPMFYVMEKSQFKLKTPPTFRSSIYRISEASIQKLKARCTPYLTEVDYITSYDCISALAWTSITRARLNLHPEKSSSPSRFVHPIDVRTRDPEKKTSERYFGNAVIGTQAGPTTAEALISDGDHGFAAAATLIRQSINSTSLSTISHMTSLMKSLAPTETLGSQADFSDMDVFMNTWYSGNAEKYDIGGDLRPVAFRVPSSFPGAFAVILPNFSSGATRVFEILVQVEVEEHEVLRKDPEFLRYFEVVA
;
A
#
# COMPACT_ATOMS: atom_id res chain seq x y z
N MET A 1 29.63 20.72 -9.56
CA MET A 1 28.20 20.49 -9.87
C MET A 1 27.43 20.76 -8.59
N GLY A 2 26.37 21.57 -8.65
CA GLY A 2 25.52 21.84 -7.48
C GLY A 2 24.50 20.72 -7.25
N ASP A 3 23.76 20.80 -6.15
CA ASP A 3 22.69 19.87 -5.82
C ASP A 3 21.56 19.93 -6.87
N MET A 4 20.99 18.77 -7.22
CA MET A 4 19.79 18.71 -8.04
C MET A 4 18.54 18.78 -7.15
N LYS A 5 17.50 19.45 -7.62
CA LYS A 5 16.26 19.65 -6.86
C LYS A 5 15.05 19.20 -7.67
N TYR A 6 14.21 18.38 -7.04
CA TYR A 6 12.97 17.85 -7.60
C TYR A 6 11.80 18.34 -6.77
N GLU A 7 10.97 19.22 -7.32
CA GLU A 7 9.78 19.68 -6.61
C GLU A 7 8.72 18.57 -6.57
N LEU A 8 8.11 18.41 -5.40
CA LEU A 8 6.99 17.50 -5.20
C LEU A 8 5.67 18.22 -5.44
N SER A 9 4.64 17.44 -5.77
CA SER A 9 3.28 17.95 -5.94
C SER A 9 2.64 18.33 -4.59
N ASP A 10 1.54 19.07 -4.62
CA ASP A 10 0.75 19.32 -3.42
C ASP A 10 0.20 18.02 -2.83
N MET A 11 -0.14 17.05 -3.68
CA MET A 11 -0.60 15.72 -3.24
C MET A 11 0.49 14.96 -2.46
N ASP A 12 1.75 15.05 -2.90
CA ASP A 12 2.89 14.37 -2.25
C ASP A 12 3.11 14.82 -0.80
N LYS A 13 2.76 16.08 -0.46
CA LYS A 13 2.91 16.61 0.90
C LYS A 13 2.15 15.80 1.94
N MET A 14 1.06 15.13 1.55
CA MET A 14 0.28 14.27 2.45
C MET A 14 1.04 13.02 2.91
N GLY A 15 2.12 12.66 2.22
CA GLY A 15 2.94 11.48 2.51
C GLY A 15 4.14 11.77 3.42
N ILE A 16 4.47 13.03 3.72
CA ILE A 16 5.77 13.39 4.35
C ILE A 16 6.00 12.75 5.72
N THR A 17 4.93 12.53 6.48
CA THR A 17 4.98 11.93 7.82
C THR A 17 4.83 10.41 7.80
N LYS A 18 4.77 9.79 6.62
CA LYS A 18 4.50 8.36 6.46
C LYS A 18 5.69 7.67 5.82
N THR A 19 6.05 6.51 6.34
CA THR A 19 7.08 5.63 5.77
C THR A 19 6.43 4.32 5.37
N MET A 20 6.59 3.95 4.10
CA MET A 20 6.17 2.65 3.58
C MET A 20 7.33 1.66 3.74
N LYS A 21 7.02 0.45 4.22
CA LYS A 21 7.99 -0.62 4.47
C LYS A 21 7.52 -1.90 3.80
N VAL A 22 8.42 -2.57 3.09
CA VAL A 22 8.12 -3.80 2.35
C VAL A 22 9.31 -4.75 2.40
N LEU A 23 9.04 -6.06 2.38
CA LEU A 23 10.06 -7.10 2.37
C LEU A 23 9.76 -8.13 1.29
N LEU A 24 10.77 -8.46 0.48
CA LEU A 24 10.76 -9.58 -0.46
C LEU A 24 11.65 -10.70 0.06
N PHE A 25 11.13 -11.94 0.05
CA PHE A 25 11.84 -13.12 0.50
C PHE A 25 12.20 -14.00 -0.70
N TYR A 26 13.44 -14.45 -0.77
CA TYR A 26 13.97 -15.31 -1.84
C TYR A 26 14.58 -16.57 -1.24
N GLU A 27 14.23 -17.72 -1.83
CA GLU A 27 14.86 -19.00 -1.50
C GLU A 27 16.15 -19.17 -2.28
N LEU A 28 17.27 -19.40 -1.58
CA LEU A 28 18.56 -19.58 -2.20
C LEU A 28 18.88 -21.07 -2.31
N GLN A 29 19.02 -21.54 -3.55
CA GLN A 29 19.52 -22.89 -3.81
C GLN A 29 21.02 -22.98 -3.46
N PRO A 30 21.53 -24.15 -3.02
CA PRO A 30 22.94 -24.32 -2.63
C PRO A 30 23.96 -23.97 -3.73
N THR A 31 23.52 -23.96 -4.99
CA THR A 31 24.34 -23.62 -6.16
C THR A 31 24.51 -22.13 -6.38
N ILE A 32 23.73 -21.28 -5.70
CA ILE A 32 23.81 -19.83 -5.82
C ILE A 32 24.95 -19.31 -4.93
N ASP A 33 25.84 -18.52 -5.53
CA ASP A 33 26.91 -17.81 -4.82
C ASP A 33 26.37 -16.50 -4.24
N PRO A 34 26.23 -16.37 -2.90
CA PRO A 34 25.68 -15.17 -2.28
C PRO A 34 26.49 -13.91 -2.58
N GLU A 35 27.82 -14.00 -2.74
CA GLU A 35 28.64 -12.81 -3.01
C GLU A 35 28.36 -12.24 -4.39
N LYS A 36 28.25 -13.11 -5.40
CA LYS A 36 27.87 -12.70 -6.75
C LYS A 36 26.47 -12.10 -6.79
N LEU A 37 25.54 -12.67 -6.02
CA LEU A 37 24.19 -12.15 -5.92
C LEU A 37 24.16 -10.76 -5.28
N ILE A 38 24.92 -10.53 -4.20
CA ILE A 38 25.07 -9.22 -3.56
C ILE A 38 25.62 -8.19 -4.56
N ILE A 39 26.69 -8.53 -5.28
CA ILE A 39 27.28 -7.64 -6.30
C ILE A 39 26.23 -7.28 -7.35
N SER A 40 25.47 -8.26 -7.82
CA SER A 40 24.43 -8.05 -8.83
C SER A 40 23.30 -7.16 -8.33
N LEU A 41 22.88 -7.31 -7.07
CA LEU A 41 21.89 -6.44 -6.44
C LEU A 41 22.42 -5.01 -6.26
N VAL A 42 23.69 -4.85 -5.88
CA VAL A 42 24.35 -3.53 -5.80
C VAL A 42 24.32 -2.84 -7.16
N GLU A 43 24.66 -3.55 -8.25
CA GLU A 43 24.57 -3.01 -9.61
C GLU A 43 23.13 -2.72 -10.03
N GLY A 44 22.18 -3.55 -9.58
CA GLY A 44 20.75 -3.29 -9.77
C GLY A 44 20.28 -1.99 -9.13
N VAL A 45 20.67 -1.74 -7.88
CA VAL A 45 20.37 -0.49 -7.15
C VAL A 45 21.05 0.71 -7.80
N LYS A 46 22.31 0.58 -8.24
CA LYS A 46 23.03 1.66 -8.95
C LYS A 46 22.32 2.04 -10.26
N ASN A 47 21.92 1.06 -11.08
CA ASN A 47 21.19 1.34 -12.31
C ASN A 47 19.84 1.99 -12.01
N ALA A 48 19.06 1.43 -11.08
CA ALA A 48 17.78 2.03 -10.70
C ALA A 48 17.92 3.47 -10.19
N THR A 49 18.94 3.75 -9.38
CA THR A 49 19.26 5.11 -8.90
C THR A 49 19.65 6.04 -10.04
N SER A 50 20.37 5.56 -11.06
CA SER A 50 20.72 6.40 -12.21
C SER A 50 19.50 6.84 -13.04
N GLN A 51 18.48 5.99 -13.14
CA GLN A 51 17.21 6.28 -13.83
C GLN A 51 16.26 7.12 -12.96
N LEU A 52 16.34 6.97 -11.65
CA LEU A 52 15.46 7.58 -10.65
C LEU A 52 16.29 8.28 -9.55
N PRO A 53 17.09 9.31 -9.87
CA PRO A 53 18.09 9.88 -8.96
C PRO A 53 17.50 10.46 -7.67
N PHE A 54 16.26 10.95 -7.72
CA PHE A 54 15.56 11.48 -6.54
C PHE A 54 15.31 10.44 -5.45
N MET A 55 15.39 9.14 -5.75
CA MET A 55 15.32 8.09 -4.72
C MET A 55 16.50 8.16 -3.74
N ALA A 56 17.64 8.72 -4.16
CA ALA A 56 18.83 8.92 -3.34
C ALA A 56 18.87 10.27 -2.59
N GLY A 57 17.82 11.08 -2.70
CA GLY A 57 17.79 12.44 -2.16
C GLY A 57 17.24 12.55 -0.74
N ASN A 58 17.11 13.79 -0.30
CA ASN A 58 16.58 14.21 0.99
C ASN A 58 15.39 15.16 0.80
N LEU A 59 14.33 14.95 1.57
CA LEU A 59 13.15 15.80 1.65
C LEU A 59 13.48 17.10 2.38
N GLU A 60 13.24 18.20 1.71
CA GLU A 60 13.44 19.55 2.23
C GLU A 60 12.35 20.50 1.73
N PHE A 61 11.97 21.47 2.55
CA PHE A 61 11.13 22.57 2.09
C PHE A 61 12.00 23.66 1.49
N ASN A 62 11.62 24.16 0.31
CA ASN A 62 12.28 25.33 -0.27
C ASN A 62 11.87 26.63 0.44
N GLU A 63 12.50 27.73 0.05
CA GLU A 63 12.24 29.09 0.53
C GLU A 63 10.77 29.55 0.35
N HIS A 64 10.00 28.88 -0.51
CA HIS A 64 8.58 29.13 -0.77
C HIS A 64 7.64 28.14 -0.04
N GLY A 65 8.17 27.29 0.84
CA GLY A 65 7.38 26.29 1.57
C GLY A 65 6.90 25.11 0.72
N LYS A 66 7.46 24.91 -0.47
CA LYS A 66 7.20 23.73 -1.32
C LYS A 66 8.15 22.60 -0.97
N LEU A 67 7.58 21.41 -0.78
CA LEU A 67 8.35 20.21 -0.50
C LEU A 67 9.12 19.78 -1.75
N CYS A 68 10.39 19.48 -1.58
CA CYS A 68 11.32 19.09 -2.64
C CYS A 68 12.16 17.90 -2.19
N ILE A 69 12.71 17.18 -3.15
CA ILE A 69 13.80 16.25 -2.94
C ILE A 69 15.09 16.91 -3.44
N VAL A 70 16.06 17.07 -2.54
CA VAL A 70 17.40 17.61 -2.82
C VAL A 70 18.38 16.45 -2.92
N ILE A 71 19.18 16.45 -3.99
CA ILE A 71 20.11 15.38 -4.32
C ILE A 71 21.52 15.96 -4.40
N PRO A 72 22.36 15.72 -3.37
CA PRO A 72 23.77 16.04 -3.43
C PRO A 72 24.49 15.33 -4.59
N PRO A 73 25.54 15.92 -5.18
CA PRO A 73 26.35 15.26 -6.21
C PRO A 73 26.89 13.90 -5.74
N GLY A 74 26.76 12.88 -6.59
CA GLY A 74 27.23 11.52 -6.29
C GLY A 74 26.36 10.73 -5.33
N SER A 75 25.19 11.24 -4.94
CA SER A 75 24.24 10.51 -4.10
C SER A 75 23.85 9.17 -4.73
N GLN A 76 23.74 8.15 -3.88
CA GLN A 76 23.29 6.81 -4.24
C GLN A 76 22.28 6.34 -3.20
N VAL A 77 21.32 5.51 -3.63
CA VAL A 77 20.42 4.87 -2.67
C VAL A 77 21.24 3.93 -1.79
N LYS A 78 21.11 4.08 -0.47
CA LYS A 78 21.82 3.26 0.50
C LYS A 78 21.28 1.82 0.44
N LEU A 79 22.17 0.86 0.21
CA LEU A 79 21.92 -0.57 0.38
C LEU A 79 22.83 -1.11 1.49
N SER A 80 22.29 -1.37 2.68
CA SER A 80 23.02 -2.08 3.73
C SER A 80 23.01 -3.59 3.47
N THR A 81 24.03 -4.30 3.92
CA THR A 81 24.05 -5.78 3.90
C THR A 81 24.23 -6.27 5.33
N ARG A 82 23.35 -7.17 5.77
CA ARG A 82 23.42 -7.87 7.06
C ARG A 82 23.45 -9.37 6.82
N ARG A 83 24.37 -10.07 7.47
CA ARG A 83 24.44 -11.53 7.49
C ARG A 83 24.05 -11.98 8.87
N PHE A 84 23.01 -12.79 8.95
CA PHE A 84 22.55 -13.34 10.21
C PHE A 84 23.19 -14.70 10.44
N GLU A 85 23.72 -14.92 11.64
CA GLU A 85 24.04 -16.26 12.11
C GLU A 85 22.76 -17.03 12.44
N SER A 86 22.76 -18.37 12.37
CA SER A 86 21.58 -19.20 12.64
C SER A 86 20.97 -19.02 14.04
N LYS A 87 21.69 -18.39 14.98
CA LYS A 87 21.18 -18.05 16.32
C LYS A 87 20.50 -16.68 16.38
N GLU A 88 20.83 -15.77 15.46
CA GLU A 88 20.27 -14.42 15.41
C GLU A 88 18.94 -14.40 14.64
N GLN A 89 18.83 -15.20 13.58
CA GLN A 89 17.62 -15.28 12.77
C GLN A 89 17.31 -16.71 12.34
N LYS A 90 16.01 -17.02 12.24
CA LYS A 90 15.53 -18.31 11.74
C LYS A 90 15.96 -18.51 10.28
N SER A 91 16.24 -19.75 9.90
CA SER A 91 16.44 -20.13 8.50
C SER A 91 15.21 -19.80 7.66
N LEU A 92 15.38 -19.59 6.36
CA LEU A 92 14.24 -19.33 5.48
C LEU A 92 13.23 -20.48 5.52
N SER A 93 13.69 -21.73 5.58
CA SER A 93 12.82 -22.91 5.69
C SER A 93 11.97 -22.90 6.96
N ALA A 94 12.50 -22.43 8.09
CA ALA A 94 11.73 -22.25 9.32
C ALA A 94 10.74 -21.07 9.23
N LEU A 95 11.07 -20.03 8.46
CA LEU A 95 10.17 -18.91 8.20
C LEU A 95 8.99 -19.30 7.30
N VAL A 96 9.24 -20.16 6.30
CA VAL A 96 8.20 -20.75 5.44
C VAL A 96 7.16 -21.52 6.26
N GLN A 97 7.55 -22.20 7.34
CA GLN A 97 6.62 -22.98 8.18
C GLN A 97 5.52 -22.13 8.83
N ASN A 98 5.80 -20.84 9.08
CA ASN A 98 4.81 -19.88 9.56
C ASN A 98 4.41 -18.89 8.46
N SER A 99 4.60 -19.26 7.19
CA SER A 99 4.30 -18.47 6.00
C SER A 99 4.79 -17.02 6.09
N PHE A 100 5.96 -16.80 6.70
CA PHE A 100 6.53 -15.47 6.91
C PHE A 100 5.56 -14.51 7.63
N SER A 101 4.78 -15.01 8.58
CA SER A 101 3.77 -14.24 9.31
C SER A 101 4.40 -13.03 10.01
N PRO A 102 3.84 -11.82 9.85
CA PRO A 102 4.24 -10.63 10.61
C PRO A 102 4.18 -10.81 12.13
N ASP A 103 3.34 -11.72 12.63
CA ASP A 103 3.24 -12.00 14.07
C ASP A 103 4.35 -12.92 14.58
N SER A 104 5.02 -13.65 13.69
CA SER A 104 6.01 -14.68 14.03
C SER A 104 7.47 -14.20 13.95
N MET A 105 7.66 -12.96 13.51
CA MET A 105 8.95 -12.35 13.20
C MET A 105 8.92 -10.84 13.41
N ASP A 106 9.97 -10.32 14.05
CA ASP A 106 10.24 -8.87 14.03
C ASP A 106 10.93 -8.48 12.71
N PHE A 107 10.22 -7.73 11.86
CA PHE A 107 10.79 -7.24 10.60
C PHE A 107 11.76 -6.06 10.78
N THR A 108 11.84 -5.47 11.97
CA THR A 108 12.69 -4.29 12.25
C THR A 108 14.15 -4.57 11.89
N GLU A 109 14.64 -5.75 12.26
CA GLU A 109 16.02 -6.17 11.99
C GLU A 109 16.33 -6.43 10.51
N LEU A 110 15.29 -6.65 9.70
CA LEU A 110 15.36 -6.98 8.27
C LEU A 110 15.17 -5.75 7.36
N LEU A 111 14.88 -4.60 7.97
CA LEU A 111 14.72 -3.32 7.30
C LEU A 111 15.94 -2.43 7.57
N PRO A 112 16.23 -1.47 6.68
CA PRO A 112 17.26 -0.49 6.95
C PRO A 112 16.90 0.36 8.17
N GLU A 113 17.90 0.68 8.99
CA GLU A 113 17.74 1.57 10.15
C GLU A 113 17.14 2.93 9.71
N GLU A 114 16.09 3.35 10.41
CA GLU A 114 15.49 4.66 10.21
C GLU A 114 16.28 5.71 11.00
N SER A 115 16.72 6.76 10.30
CA SER A 115 17.30 7.93 10.98
C SER A 115 16.23 8.63 11.81
N ALA A 116 16.59 9.13 13.00
CA ALA A 116 15.72 9.90 13.88
C ALA A 116 15.14 11.17 13.23
N ALA A 117 15.75 11.66 12.15
CA ALA A 117 15.19 12.70 11.29
C ALA A 117 15.19 12.19 9.84
N PRO A 118 14.14 11.48 9.38
CA PRO A 118 14.13 10.86 8.06
C PRO A 118 13.85 11.93 6.99
N LYS A 119 14.87 12.72 6.68
CA LYS A 119 14.90 13.48 5.42
C LYS A 119 15.11 12.54 4.24
N GLN A 120 15.84 11.43 4.42
CA GLN A 120 16.16 10.54 3.32
C GLN A 120 14.90 9.94 2.69
N VAL A 121 14.89 9.90 1.35
CA VAL A 121 13.74 9.41 0.58
C VAL A 121 13.56 7.90 0.70
N CYS A 122 14.64 7.13 0.59
CA CYS A 122 14.57 5.67 0.53
C CYS A 122 15.89 5.03 1.00
N ALA A 123 15.79 3.85 1.60
CA ALA A 123 16.91 2.96 1.85
C ALA A 123 16.51 1.49 1.68
N LEU A 124 17.50 0.65 1.38
CA LEU A 124 17.36 -0.80 1.26
C LEU A 124 18.30 -1.52 2.22
N GLN A 125 17.89 -2.71 2.63
CA GLN A 125 18.72 -3.67 3.34
C GLN A 125 18.62 -5.04 2.68
N LEU A 126 19.78 -5.62 2.46
CA LEU A 126 19.94 -7.00 2.05
C LEU A 126 20.29 -7.85 3.28
N SER A 127 19.40 -8.77 3.63
CA SER A 127 19.55 -9.64 4.80
C SER A 127 19.75 -11.08 4.34
N LEU A 128 20.93 -11.65 4.61
CA LEU A 128 21.24 -13.05 4.34
C LEU A 128 20.93 -13.89 5.56
N VAL A 129 20.11 -14.92 5.37
CA VAL A 129 19.74 -15.93 6.37
C VAL A 129 20.09 -17.32 5.82
N GLU A 130 20.10 -18.33 6.69
CA GLU A 130 20.32 -19.70 6.24
C GLU A 130 19.27 -20.13 5.18
N GLY A 131 19.73 -20.47 3.98
CA GLY A 131 18.89 -20.89 2.85
C GLY A 131 18.12 -19.77 2.16
N GLY A 132 18.39 -18.49 2.46
CA GLY A 132 17.58 -17.41 1.92
C GLY A 132 18.18 -16.02 1.93
N LEU A 133 17.51 -15.13 1.21
CA LEU A 133 17.82 -13.72 1.10
C LEU A 133 16.55 -12.90 1.25
N ILE A 134 16.63 -11.81 1.98
CA ILE A 134 15.51 -10.91 2.25
C ILE A 134 15.91 -9.50 1.83
N LEU A 135 15.17 -8.92 0.89
CA LEU A 135 15.34 -7.54 0.46
C LEU A 135 14.28 -6.68 1.16
N GLY A 136 14.72 -5.92 2.17
CA GLY A 136 13.89 -4.95 2.87
C GLY A 136 14.04 -3.56 2.26
N LEU A 137 12.94 -2.86 2.09
CA LEU A 137 12.91 -1.47 1.63
C LEU A 137 12.02 -0.65 2.57
N TRP A 138 12.47 0.56 2.88
CA TRP A 138 11.57 1.61 3.32
C TRP A 138 11.68 2.84 2.41
N MET A 139 10.57 3.52 2.21
CA MET A 139 10.47 4.75 1.41
C MET A 139 9.53 5.75 2.08
N ASN A 140 9.93 7.01 2.16
CA ASN A 140 9.03 8.07 2.59
C ASN A 140 7.89 8.22 1.55
N HIS A 141 6.65 8.20 2.02
CA HIS A 141 5.47 8.17 1.16
C HIS A 141 5.31 9.46 0.34
N ALA A 142 5.95 10.57 0.71
CA ALA A 142 5.97 11.77 -0.13
C ALA A 142 6.68 11.55 -1.48
N ALA A 143 7.61 10.59 -1.56
CA ALA A 143 8.31 10.31 -2.81
C ALA A 143 7.43 9.56 -3.83
N GLY A 144 6.41 8.83 -3.37
CA GLY A 144 5.41 8.23 -4.24
C GLY A 144 4.51 7.20 -3.59
N ASP A 145 3.53 6.76 -4.36
CA ASP A 145 2.57 5.72 -3.99
C ASP A 145 3.08 4.30 -4.32
N TRP A 146 2.22 3.28 -4.15
CA TRP A 146 2.57 1.90 -4.48
C TRP A 146 3.05 1.70 -5.91
N SER A 147 2.48 2.41 -6.91
CA SER A 147 2.94 2.30 -8.30
C SER A 147 4.40 2.75 -8.44
N SER A 148 4.79 3.76 -7.66
CA SER A 148 6.17 4.27 -7.61
C SER A 148 7.12 3.28 -6.92
N ILE A 149 6.68 2.67 -5.81
CA ILE A 149 7.43 1.60 -5.10
C ILE A 149 7.62 0.39 -6.02
N ASP A 150 6.54 -0.12 -6.63
CA ASP A 150 6.55 -1.26 -7.54
C ASP A 150 7.50 -1.01 -8.73
N THR A 151 7.46 0.19 -9.31
CA THR A 151 8.35 0.58 -10.41
C THR A 151 9.81 0.55 -9.99
N PHE A 152 10.14 1.15 -8.84
CA PHE A 152 11.51 1.19 -8.34
C PHE A 152 12.05 -0.21 -8.00
N MET A 153 11.25 -1.01 -7.29
CA MET A 153 11.60 -2.40 -6.95
C MET A 153 11.76 -3.27 -8.20
N SER A 154 10.85 -3.16 -9.17
CA SER A 154 10.93 -3.88 -10.45
C SER A 154 12.22 -3.53 -11.18
N LEU A 155 12.57 -2.24 -11.23
CA LEU A 155 13.78 -1.78 -11.91
C LEU A 155 15.04 -2.32 -11.22
N ILE A 156 15.09 -2.38 -9.89
CA ILE A 156 16.20 -2.99 -9.15
C ILE A 156 16.33 -4.47 -9.51
N CYS A 157 15.24 -5.23 -9.42
CA CYS A 157 15.26 -6.68 -9.64
C CYS A 157 15.64 -7.03 -11.09
N GLN A 158 15.01 -6.37 -12.06
CA GLN A 158 15.31 -6.57 -13.48
C GLN A 158 16.73 -6.16 -13.84
N SER A 159 17.27 -5.13 -13.19
CA SER A 159 18.68 -4.72 -13.37
C SER A 159 19.64 -5.72 -12.76
N CYS A 160 19.31 -6.27 -11.58
CA CYS A 160 20.06 -7.35 -10.95
C CYS A 160 20.11 -8.58 -11.88
N LYS A 161 18.95 -8.98 -12.40
CA LYS A 161 18.83 -10.07 -13.37
C LYS A 161 19.66 -9.82 -14.62
N ALA A 162 19.52 -8.65 -15.23
CA ALA A 162 20.26 -8.29 -16.43
C ALA A 162 21.77 -8.34 -16.21
N TYR A 163 22.25 -7.87 -15.05
CA TYR A 163 23.67 -7.96 -14.69
C TYR A 163 24.15 -9.41 -14.56
N GLN A 164 23.40 -10.27 -13.86
CA GLN A 164 23.74 -11.69 -13.69
C GLN A 164 23.82 -12.44 -15.03
N GLU A 165 22.89 -12.14 -15.92
CA GLU A 165 22.74 -12.83 -17.20
C GLU A 165 23.55 -12.19 -18.34
N GLY A 166 24.33 -11.13 -18.06
CA GLY A 166 25.11 -10.41 -19.06
C GLY A 166 24.24 -9.71 -20.12
N LEU A 167 23.01 -9.36 -19.76
CA LEU A 167 22.04 -8.68 -20.63
C LEU A 167 22.18 -7.16 -20.55
N LYS A 168 21.53 -6.47 -21.48
CA LYS A 168 21.46 -5.01 -21.45
C LYS A 168 20.64 -4.55 -20.23
N MET A 169 21.20 -3.64 -19.44
CA MET A 169 20.51 -3.04 -18.29
C MET A 169 19.22 -2.32 -18.74
N PRO A 170 18.10 -2.51 -18.03
CA PRO A 170 16.85 -1.85 -18.34
C PRO A 170 16.96 -0.33 -18.11
N THR A 171 16.23 0.43 -18.91
CA THR A 171 16.13 1.89 -18.80
C THR A 171 14.70 2.29 -18.48
N TYR A 172 14.52 3.30 -17.64
CA TYR A 172 13.21 3.82 -17.29
C TYR A 172 13.25 5.34 -17.23
N ILE A 173 12.29 6.00 -17.89
CA ILE A 173 12.16 7.45 -17.84
C ILE A 173 10.83 7.75 -17.16
N PRO A 174 10.84 8.30 -15.92
CA PRO A 174 9.62 8.68 -15.23
C PRO A 174 8.97 9.90 -15.91
N ASP A 175 7.64 9.97 -15.84
CA ASP A 175 6.97 11.26 -15.99
C ASP A 175 6.98 11.97 -14.62
N LEU A 176 7.51 13.20 -14.60
CA LEU A 176 7.62 14.03 -13.41
C LEU A 176 6.75 15.29 -13.52
N ASN A 177 5.80 15.34 -14.46
CA ASN A 177 4.83 16.41 -14.58
C ASN A 177 3.91 16.43 -13.35
N ARG A 178 4.22 17.31 -12.39
CA ARG A 178 3.46 17.49 -11.15
C ARG A 178 2.15 18.28 -11.34
N ALA A 179 1.99 18.98 -12.47
CA ALA A 179 0.90 19.94 -12.65
C ALA A 179 -0.50 19.36 -12.42
N PRO A 180 -0.84 18.13 -12.86
CA PRO A 180 -2.16 17.54 -12.61
C PRO A 180 -2.47 17.28 -11.13
N TYR A 181 -1.44 17.23 -10.28
CA TYR A 181 -1.53 16.84 -8.87
C TYR A 181 -1.27 18.01 -7.91
N ASN A 182 -1.23 19.24 -8.46
CA ASN A 182 -1.15 20.48 -7.70
C ASN A 182 -2.52 21.13 -7.60
N ALA A 183 -2.66 22.09 -6.68
CA ALA A 183 -3.80 23.00 -6.71
C ALA A 183 -3.79 23.81 -8.03
N PRO A 184 -4.94 23.97 -8.72
CA PRO A 184 -5.01 24.76 -9.95
C PRO A 184 -4.46 26.19 -9.76
N GLU A 185 -3.61 26.64 -10.70
CA GLU A 185 -2.97 27.97 -10.64
C GLU A 185 -3.97 29.11 -10.73
N THR A 186 -4.96 28.97 -11.61
CA THR A 186 -6.06 29.95 -11.80
C THR A 186 -7.02 30.01 -10.61
N GLY A 187 -6.77 29.22 -9.57
CA GLY A 187 -7.71 29.00 -8.48
C GLY A 187 -8.86 28.09 -8.90
N THR A 188 -9.79 27.94 -7.96
CA THR A 188 -10.99 27.12 -8.05
C THR A 188 -12.20 28.03 -7.93
N THR A 189 -13.27 27.76 -8.68
CA THR A 189 -14.54 28.46 -8.51
C THR A 189 -15.35 27.91 -7.34
N PHE A 190 -14.95 26.76 -6.79
CA PHE A 190 -15.62 26.13 -5.67
C PHE A 190 -15.26 26.82 -4.35
N SER A 191 -16.26 26.98 -3.48
CA SER A 191 -16.04 27.37 -2.09
C SER A 191 -15.37 26.24 -1.31
N ARG A 192 -14.88 26.56 -0.11
CA ARG A 192 -14.31 25.58 0.82
C ARG A 192 -15.32 24.48 1.17
N GLU A 193 -16.57 24.87 1.39
CA GLU A 193 -17.68 23.98 1.72
C GLU A 193 -18.00 23.05 0.55
N GLU A 194 -18.04 23.57 -0.68
CA GLU A 194 -18.27 22.77 -1.89
C GLU A 194 -17.14 21.75 -2.16
N HIS A 195 -15.90 22.07 -1.76
CA HIS A 195 -14.79 21.11 -1.76
C HIS A 195 -15.00 19.99 -0.74
N LEU A 196 -15.46 20.32 0.48
CA LEU A 196 -15.75 19.34 1.53
C LEU A 196 -16.93 18.42 1.17
N GLU A 197 -17.98 18.95 0.54
CA GLU A 197 -19.10 18.16 0.03
C GLU A 197 -18.66 17.09 -0.98
N ARG A 198 -17.64 17.39 -1.78
CA ARG A 198 -17.03 16.46 -2.77
C ARG A 198 -15.98 15.54 -2.16
N LEU A 199 -15.62 15.78 -0.90
CA LEU A 199 -14.62 15.05 -0.14
C LEU A 199 -15.22 14.59 1.19
N PRO A 200 -16.31 13.79 1.17
CA PRO A 200 -17.10 13.48 2.37
C PRO A 200 -16.34 12.70 3.45
N MET A 201 -15.16 12.17 3.12
CA MET A 201 -14.24 11.54 4.06
C MET A 201 -13.56 12.56 4.98
N PHE A 202 -13.42 13.82 4.56
CA PHE A 202 -12.57 14.80 5.22
C PHE A 202 -13.38 15.89 5.90
N TYR A 203 -12.83 16.44 6.97
CA TYR A 203 -13.31 17.66 7.59
C TYR A 203 -12.13 18.53 8.00
N VAL A 204 -12.38 19.82 8.22
CA VAL A 204 -11.36 20.75 8.71
C VAL A 204 -11.37 20.77 10.23
N MET A 205 -10.19 20.75 10.83
CA MET A 205 -10.04 20.93 12.28
C MET A 205 -8.81 21.77 12.62
N GLU A 206 -8.78 22.30 13.84
CA GLU A 206 -7.58 22.94 14.38
C GLU A 206 -6.53 21.87 14.74
N LYS A 207 -5.26 22.13 14.42
CA LYS A 207 -4.13 21.25 14.78
C LYS A 207 -4.05 21.01 16.28
N SER A 208 -4.47 21.98 17.10
CA SER A 208 -4.52 21.84 18.57
C SER A 208 -5.54 20.82 19.06
N GLN A 209 -6.55 20.49 18.24
CA GLN A 209 -7.54 19.46 18.54
C GLN A 209 -7.06 18.06 18.14
N PHE A 210 -5.97 17.95 17.38
CA PHE A 210 -5.42 16.67 16.98
C PHE A 210 -4.94 15.89 18.20
N LYS A 211 -5.54 14.73 18.44
CA LYS A 211 -5.19 13.84 19.53
C LYS A 211 -4.71 12.52 18.94
N LEU A 212 -3.45 12.18 19.18
CA LEU A 212 -2.95 10.84 18.96
C LEU A 212 -3.65 9.91 19.94
N LYS A 213 -4.56 9.07 19.44
CA LYS A 213 -5.08 7.95 20.22
C LYS A 213 -3.97 6.90 20.30
N THR A 214 -3.71 6.37 21.49
CA THR A 214 -2.88 5.17 21.62
C THR A 214 -3.63 4.02 20.94
N PRO A 215 -3.09 3.42 19.87
CA PRO A 215 -3.77 2.30 19.22
C PRO A 215 -3.89 1.11 20.18
N PRO A 216 -4.97 0.30 20.08
CA PRO A 216 -5.01 -1.00 20.73
C PRO A 216 -3.91 -1.92 20.17
N THR A 217 -3.72 -3.08 20.81
CA THR A 217 -2.80 -4.08 20.26
C THR A 217 -3.47 -4.76 19.07
N PHE A 218 -2.77 -4.75 17.93
CA PHE A 218 -3.24 -5.37 16.71
C PHE A 218 -2.54 -6.69 16.43
N ARG A 219 -3.20 -7.54 15.65
CA ARG A 219 -2.65 -8.79 15.14
C ARG A 219 -2.84 -8.88 13.63
N SER A 220 -1.82 -9.36 12.92
CA SER A 220 -1.80 -9.42 11.45
C SER A 220 -1.73 -10.87 10.97
N SER A 221 -2.80 -11.34 10.32
CA SER A 221 -2.80 -12.66 9.66
C SER A 221 -2.84 -12.57 8.15
N ILE A 222 -2.36 -13.63 7.52
CA ILE A 222 -2.41 -13.78 6.07
C ILE A 222 -3.49 -14.78 5.72
N TYR A 223 -4.34 -14.37 4.79
CA TYR A 223 -5.41 -15.19 4.25
C TYR A 223 -5.23 -15.36 2.75
N ARG A 224 -5.67 -16.49 2.21
CA ARG A 224 -5.67 -16.80 0.77
C ARG A 224 -7.09 -16.97 0.27
N ILE A 225 -7.36 -16.42 -0.90
CA ILE A 225 -8.61 -16.66 -1.62
C ILE A 225 -8.30 -17.03 -3.07
N SER A 226 -8.93 -18.11 -3.55
CA SER A 226 -8.75 -18.58 -4.92
C SER A 226 -9.66 -17.82 -5.89
N GLU A 227 -9.24 -17.74 -7.16
CA GLU A 227 -10.09 -17.21 -8.24
C GLU A 227 -11.44 -17.94 -8.32
N ALA A 228 -11.47 -19.27 -8.12
CA ALA A 228 -12.70 -20.04 -8.12
C ALA A 228 -13.67 -19.62 -6.98
N SER A 229 -13.13 -19.32 -5.79
CA SER A 229 -13.93 -18.79 -4.66
C SER A 229 -14.49 -17.41 -4.99
N ILE A 230 -13.69 -16.55 -5.63
CA ILE A 230 -14.13 -15.21 -6.06
C ILE A 230 -15.23 -15.31 -7.11
N GLN A 231 -15.10 -16.20 -8.10
CA GLN A 231 -16.14 -16.38 -9.11
C GLN A 231 -17.45 -16.87 -8.50
N LYS A 232 -17.40 -17.75 -7.49
CA LYS A 232 -18.59 -18.15 -6.72
C LYS A 232 -19.22 -16.97 -5.99
N LEU A 233 -18.43 -16.12 -5.33
CA LEU A 233 -18.91 -14.89 -4.69
C LEU A 233 -19.59 -13.97 -5.72
N LYS A 234 -18.89 -13.67 -6.82
CA LYS A 234 -19.39 -12.81 -7.89
C LYS A 234 -20.72 -13.31 -8.45
N ALA A 235 -20.83 -14.61 -8.72
CA ALA A 235 -22.05 -15.22 -9.23
C ALA A 235 -23.23 -15.13 -8.25
N ARG A 236 -23.00 -15.29 -6.94
CA ARG A 236 -24.03 -15.14 -5.90
C ARG A 236 -24.56 -13.71 -5.79
N CYS A 237 -23.70 -12.72 -6.02
CA CYS A 237 -24.02 -11.32 -5.77
C CYS A 237 -24.59 -10.61 -7.01
N THR A 238 -24.22 -11.06 -8.21
CA THR A 238 -24.62 -10.44 -9.49
C THR A 238 -26.13 -10.23 -9.64
N PRO A 239 -27.01 -11.18 -9.25
CA PRO A 239 -28.47 -10.98 -9.34
C PRO A 239 -29.02 -9.85 -8.46
N TYR A 240 -28.26 -9.40 -7.46
CA TYR A 240 -28.68 -8.43 -6.46
C TYR A 240 -27.94 -7.09 -6.57
N LEU A 241 -27.08 -6.93 -7.58
CA LEU A 241 -26.42 -5.66 -7.83
C LEU A 241 -27.45 -4.60 -8.20
N THR A 242 -27.38 -3.49 -7.48
CA THR A 242 -28.12 -2.27 -7.80
C THR A 242 -27.13 -1.22 -8.31
N GLU A 243 -27.58 -0.34 -9.19
CA GLU A 243 -26.88 0.90 -9.57
C GLU A 243 -25.50 0.76 -10.26
N VAL A 244 -24.97 -0.47 -10.39
CA VAL A 244 -23.72 -0.77 -11.09
C VAL A 244 -23.91 -1.97 -12.01
N ASP A 245 -23.28 -1.93 -13.18
CA ASP A 245 -23.42 -2.99 -14.19
C ASP A 245 -22.62 -4.26 -13.87
N TYR A 246 -21.56 -4.12 -13.07
CA TYR A 246 -20.66 -5.21 -12.73
C TYR A 246 -19.87 -4.93 -11.45
N ILE A 247 -19.35 -6.01 -10.87
CA ILE A 247 -18.31 -5.98 -9.82
C ILE A 247 -17.08 -6.77 -10.26
N THR A 248 -15.94 -6.46 -9.66
CA THR A 248 -14.63 -7.09 -9.92
C THR A 248 -14.23 -8.02 -8.77
N SER A 249 -13.14 -8.76 -8.97
CA SER A 249 -12.52 -9.55 -7.90
C SER A 249 -12.12 -8.69 -6.71
N TYR A 250 -11.64 -7.46 -6.95
CA TYR A 250 -11.31 -6.51 -5.88
C TYR A 250 -12.54 -6.14 -5.06
N ASP A 251 -13.68 -5.85 -5.69
CA ASP A 251 -14.92 -5.50 -4.98
C ASP A 251 -15.42 -6.67 -4.12
N CYS A 252 -15.35 -7.90 -4.64
CA CYS A 252 -15.76 -9.09 -3.90
C CYS A 252 -14.87 -9.33 -2.69
N ILE A 253 -13.55 -9.26 -2.87
CA ILE A 253 -12.59 -9.43 -1.78
C ILE A 253 -12.79 -8.35 -0.72
N SER A 254 -12.95 -7.11 -1.16
CA SER A 254 -13.13 -5.94 -0.29
C SER A 254 -14.43 -6.01 0.50
N ALA A 255 -15.54 -6.34 -0.15
CA ALA A 255 -16.83 -6.54 0.50
C ALA A 255 -16.77 -7.68 1.52
N LEU A 256 -16.12 -8.80 1.19
CA LEU A 256 -15.97 -9.91 2.13
C LEU A 256 -15.15 -9.51 3.36
N ALA A 257 -14.04 -8.80 3.17
CA ALA A 257 -13.23 -8.30 4.29
C ALA A 257 -14.02 -7.30 5.15
N TRP A 258 -14.70 -6.33 4.53
CA TRP A 258 -15.47 -5.31 5.23
C TRP A 258 -16.61 -5.91 6.05
N THR A 259 -17.46 -6.73 5.42
CA THR A 259 -18.60 -7.38 6.10
C THR A 259 -18.13 -8.33 7.21
N SER A 260 -17.06 -9.08 7.01
CA SER A 260 -16.56 -10.04 8.01
C SER A 260 -15.93 -9.34 9.22
N ILE A 261 -15.15 -8.27 9.00
CA ILE A 261 -14.58 -7.47 10.09
C ILE A 261 -15.70 -6.80 10.90
N THR A 262 -16.69 -6.20 10.22
CA THR A 262 -17.84 -5.59 10.90
C THR A 262 -18.66 -6.62 11.68
N ARG A 263 -18.85 -7.83 11.14
CA ARG A 263 -19.53 -8.91 11.87
C ARG A 263 -18.75 -9.36 13.10
N ALA A 264 -17.44 -9.50 13.01
CA ALA A 264 -16.59 -9.82 14.16
C ALA A 264 -16.71 -8.74 15.25
N ARG A 265 -16.71 -7.46 14.86
CA ARG A 265 -16.90 -6.33 15.76
C ARG A 265 -18.28 -6.31 16.43
N LEU A 266 -19.35 -6.60 15.69
CA LEU A 266 -20.70 -6.67 16.26
C LEU A 266 -20.92 -7.88 17.18
N ASN A 267 -20.17 -8.97 16.99
CA ASN A 267 -20.16 -10.08 17.94
C ASN A 267 -19.62 -9.64 19.31
N LEU A 268 -18.54 -8.85 19.30
CA LEU A 268 -17.90 -8.31 20.51
C LEU A 268 -18.67 -7.12 21.10
N HIS A 269 -19.26 -6.30 20.23
CA HIS A 269 -19.92 -5.03 20.58
C HIS A 269 -21.31 -4.90 19.95
N PRO A 270 -22.31 -5.70 20.38
CA PRO A 270 -23.66 -5.66 19.81
C PRO A 270 -24.36 -4.30 19.94
N GLU A 271 -23.97 -3.49 20.92
CA GLU A 271 -24.49 -2.13 21.15
C GLU A 271 -24.14 -1.15 20.01
N LYS A 272 -23.18 -1.50 19.16
CA LYS A 272 -22.74 -0.69 18.01
C LYS A 272 -23.48 -1.02 16.72
N SER A 273 -24.59 -1.75 16.77
CA SER A 273 -25.40 -2.13 15.58
C SER A 273 -25.82 -0.92 14.72
N SER A 274 -26.15 0.21 15.37
CA SER A 274 -26.51 1.46 14.68
C SER A 274 -25.32 2.37 14.34
N SER A 275 -24.09 2.00 14.72
CA SER A 275 -22.90 2.79 14.41
C SER A 275 -22.64 2.81 12.90
N PRO A 276 -22.16 3.94 12.34
CA PRO A 276 -21.78 4.00 10.94
C PRO A 276 -20.53 3.15 10.70
N SER A 277 -20.53 2.40 9.60
CA SER A 277 -19.37 1.70 9.05
C SER A 277 -19.09 2.23 7.65
N ARG A 278 -17.82 2.50 7.38
CA ARG A 278 -17.25 3.02 6.14
C ARG A 278 -16.11 2.13 5.69
N PHE A 279 -15.98 2.00 4.39
CA PHE A 279 -14.83 1.35 3.78
C PHE A 279 -13.98 2.38 3.06
N VAL A 280 -12.73 2.51 3.47
CA VAL A 280 -11.79 3.48 2.92
C VAL A 280 -10.73 2.77 2.10
N HIS A 281 -10.52 3.22 0.87
CA HIS A 281 -9.48 2.68 0.00
C HIS A 281 -8.87 3.75 -0.92
N PRO A 282 -7.57 3.67 -1.22
CA PRO A 282 -6.92 4.58 -2.14
C PRO A 282 -7.18 4.16 -3.59
N ILE A 283 -7.48 5.15 -4.45
CA ILE A 283 -7.70 4.94 -5.88
C ILE A 283 -6.64 5.67 -6.68
N ASP A 284 -5.95 4.92 -7.55
CA ASP A 284 -5.01 5.48 -8.54
C ASP A 284 -5.79 6.23 -9.63
N VAL A 285 -5.51 7.52 -9.77
CA VAL A 285 -6.19 8.39 -10.74
C VAL A 285 -5.43 8.54 -12.06
N ARG A 286 -4.24 7.93 -12.24
CA ARG A 286 -3.44 8.04 -13.48
C ARG A 286 -4.23 7.68 -14.73
N THR A 287 -5.13 6.69 -14.64
CA THR A 287 -5.98 6.24 -15.75
C THR A 287 -7.42 6.76 -15.65
N ARG A 288 -7.71 7.60 -14.65
CA ARG A 288 -9.04 8.19 -14.38
C ARG A 288 -9.03 9.68 -14.65
N ASP A 289 -8.48 10.03 -15.80
CA ASP A 289 -8.33 11.40 -16.27
C ASP A 289 -8.95 11.53 -17.67
N PRO A 290 -10.20 12.02 -17.76
CA PRO A 290 -10.87 12.24 -19.04
C PRO A 290 -10.13 13.23 -19.95
N GLU A 291 -9.33 14.13 -19.38
CA GLU A 291 -8.65 15.19 -20.11
C GLU A 291 -7.22 14.79 -20.55
N LYS A 292 -6.75 13.59 -20.17
CA LYS A 292 -5.46 13.01 -20.57
C LYS A 292 -4.24 13.90 -20.26
N LYS A 293 -4.28 14.57 -19.11
CA LYS A 293 -3.21 15.34 -18.50
C LYS A 293 -2.22 14.47 -17.71
N THR A 294 -2.64 13.27 -17.29
CA THR A 294 -1.83 12.31 -16.54
C THR A 294 -1.07 11.33 -17.44
N SER A 295 -0.16 10.57 -16.81
CA SER A 295 0.62 9.52 -17.45
C SER A 295 0.69 8.30 -16.52
N GLU A 296 0.60 7.10 -17.10
CA GLU A 296 0.86 5.85 -16.37
C GLU A 296 2.29 5.76 -15.85
N ARG A 297 3.23 6.51 -16.44
CA ARG A 297 4.64 6.58 -16.00
C ARG A 297 4.88 7.66 -14.94
N TYR A 298 3.83 8.35 -14.48
CA TYR A 298 3.96 9.37 -13.44
C TYR A 298 4.55 8.77 -12.16
N PHE A 299 5.70 9.29 -11.73
CA PHE A 299 6.38 8.84 -10.52
C PHE A 299 6.16 9.83 -9.38
N GLY A 300 5.34 9.46 -8.39
CA GLY A 300 4.87 10.32 -7.30
C GLY A 300 3.56 9.77 -6.73
N ASN A 301 2.84 10.57 -5.95
CA ASN A 301 1.51 10.21 -5.45
C ASN A 301 0.44 10.66 -6.45
N ALA A 302 -0.26 9.68 -7.03
CA ALA A 302 -1.48 9.89 -7.83
C ALA A 302 -2.63 9.03 -7.31
N VAL A 303 -2.66 8.81 -5.99
CA VAL A 303 -3.72 8.08 -5.32
C VAL A 303 -4.50 9.01 -4.40
N ILE A 304 -5.81 8.85 -4.30
CA ILE A 304 -6.64 9.57 -3.34
C ILE A 304 -7.46 8.59 -2.50
N GLY A 305 -7.58 8.85 -1.20
CA GLY A 305 -8.46 8.09 -0.33
C GLY A 305 -9.92 8.34 -0.70
N THR A 306 -10.67 7.26 -0.91
CA THR A 306 -12.09 7.29 -1.26
C THR A 306 -12.87 6.43 -0.29
N GLN A 307 -14.18 6.71 -0.18
CA GLN A 307 -15.03 6.12 0.83
C GLN A 307 -16.25 5.47 0.19
N ALA A 308 -16.53 4.23 0.57
CA ALA A 308 -17.83 3.58 0.39
C ALA A 308 -18.62 3.64 1.70
N GLY A 309 -19.94 3.82 1.59
CA GLY A 309 -20.81 4.13 2.73
C GLY A 309 -20.79 5.62 3.12
N PRO A 310 -21.29 5.98 4.32
CA PRO A 310 -21.55 5.09 5.44
C PRO A 310 -22.82 4.25 5.27
N THR A 311 -22.83 3.08 5.92
CA THR A 311 -24.03 2.29 6.22
C THR A 311 -23.98 1.90 7.69
N THR A 312 -25.10 1.57 8.32
CA THR A 312 -25.07 1.06 9.70
C THR A 312 -24.38 -0.30 9.74
N ALA A 313 -23.63 -0.59 10.79
CA ALA A 313 -22.93 -1.87 10.97
C ALA A 313 -23.88 -3.08 10.81
N GLU A 314 -25.10 -3.00 11.38
CA GLU A 314 -26.11 -4.07 11.25
C GLU A 314 -26.54 -4.29 9.79
N ALA A 315 -26.93 -3.22 9.09
CA ALA A 315 -27.36 -3.31 7.70
C ALA A 315 -26.26 -3.85 6.77
N LEU A 316 -24.98 -3.61 7.09
CA LEU A 316 -23.86 -4.12 6.31
C LEU A 316 -23.74 -5.65 6.36
N ILE A 317 -24.12 -6.28 7.48
CA ILE A 317 -23.95 -7.72 7.70
C ILE A 317 -25.27 -8.52 7.62
N SER A 318 -26.39 -7.80 7.44
CA SER A 318 -27.73 -8.37 7.30
C SER A 318 -28.00 -8.88 5.88
N ASP A 319 -29.10 -9.61 5.70
CA ASP A 319 -29.66 -9.99 4.38
C ASP A 319 -28.77 -10.87 3.47
N GLY A 320 -27.72 -11.49 4.01
CA GLY A 320 -26.90 -12.48 3.33
C GLY A 320 -26.35 -12.00 1.99
N ASP A 321 -26.71 -12.67 0.88
CA ASP A 321 -26.24 -12.31 -0.46
C ASP A 321 -26.67 -10.90 -0.90
N HIS A 322 -27.80 -10.39 -0.42
CA HIS A 322 -28.24 -9.01 -0.70
C HIS A 322 -27.35 -8.00 0.01
N GLY A 323 -27.04 -8.21 1.30
CA GLY A 323 -26.17 -7.32 2.06
C GLY A 323 -24.75 -7.29 1.51
N PHE A 324 -24.21 -8.45 1.15
CA PHE A 324 -22.91 -8.52 0.47
C PHE A 324 -22.93 -7.78 -0.88
N ALA A 325 -23.96 -7.99 -1.70
CA ALA A 325 -24.09 -7.29 -2.98
C ALA A 325 -24.17 -5.77 -2.80
N ALA A 326 -24.90 -5.29 -1.78
CA ALA A 326 -24.95 -3.88 -1.43
C ALA A 326 -23.57 -3.32 -1.04
N ALA A 327 -22.80 -4.04 -0.22
CA ALA A 327 -21.44 -3.66 0.14
C ALA A 327 -20.52 -3.58 -1.10
N ALA A 328 -20.58 -4.57 -1.98
CA ALA A 328 -19.81 -4.59 -3.23
C ALA A 328 -20.23 -3.47 -4.20
N THR A 329 -21.53 -3.17 -4.28
CA THR A 329 -22.07 -2.03 -5.03
C THR A 329 -21.51 -0.72 -4.51
N LEU A 330 -21.55 -0.47 -3.20
CA LEU A 330 -21.02 0.76 -2.58
C LEU A 330 -19.52 0.95 -2.89
N ILE A 331 -18.73 -0.12 -2.83
CA ILE A 331 -17.30 -0.11 -3.18
C ILE A 331 -17.11 0.20 -4.68
N ARG A 332 -17.91 -0.39 -5.56
CA ARG A 332 -17.83 -0.10 -7.00
C ARG A 332 -18.21 1.34 -7.31
N GLN A 333 -19.23 1.87 -6.63
CA GLN A 333 -19.66 3.26 -6.78
C GLN A 333 -18.57 4.24 -6.35
N SER A 334 -17.91 4.03 -5.21
CA SER A 334 -16.80 4.89 -4.75
C SER A 334 -15.63 4.90 -5.74
N ILE A 335 -15.33 3.77 -6.38
CA ILE A 335 -14.33 3.69 -7.45
C ILE A 335 -14.76 4.49 -8.67
N ASN A 336 -16.01 4.34 -9.11
CA ASN A 336 -16.54 4.99 -10.31
C ASN A 336 -16.66 6.52 -10.15
N SER A 337 -16.93 7.00 -8.93
CA SER A 337 -17.06 8.43 -8.64
C SER A 337 -15.71 9.16 -8.50
N THR A 338 -14.59 8.43 -8.55
CA THR A 338 -13.27 8.99 -8.29
C THR A 338 -12.50 9.22 -9.58
N SER A 339 -11.93 10.41 -9.73
CA SER A 339 -11.13 10.78 -10.90
C SER A 339 -10.05 11.79 -10.53
N LEU A 340 -9.28 12.25 -11.52
CA LEU A 340 -8.32 13.33 -11.33
C LEU A 340 -8.96 14.59 -10.70
N SER A 341 -10.24 14.87 -10.95
CA SER A 341 -10.91 16.03 -10.34
C SER A 341 -10.97 15.93 -8.81
N THR A 342 -11.02 14.72 -8.25
CA THR A 342 -10.98 14.50 -6.80
C THR A 342 -9.65 14.97 -6.20
N ILE A 343 -8.53 14.76 -6.90
CA ILE A 343 -7.22 15.32 -6.52
C ILE A 343 -7.27 16.84 -6.55
N SER A 344 -7.83 17.44 -7.61
CA SER A 344 -7.98 18.90 -7.71
C SER A 344 -8.78 19.48 -6.55
N HIS A 345 -9.89 18.86 -6.17
CA HIS A 345 -10.66 19.28 -4.99
C HIS A 345 -9.83 19.17 -3.70
N MET A 346 -9.06 18.09 -3.54
CA MET A 346 -8.24 17.88 -2.36
C MET A 346 -7.11 18.89 -2.25
N THR A 347 -6.37 19.15 -3.33
CA THR A 347 -5.26 20.10 -3.35
C THR A 347 -5.73 21.53 -3.19
N SER A 348 -6.87 21.90 -3.78
CA SER A 348 -7.53 23.18 -3.52
C SER A 348 -7.95 23.33 -2.05
N LEU A 349 -8.55 22.30 -1.46
CA LEU A 349 -8.92 22.32 -0.04
C LEU A 349 -7.69 22.47 0.85
N MET A 350 -6.61 21.72 0.61
CA MET A 350 -5.36 21.84 1.34
C MET A 350 -4.75 23.25 1.24
N LYS A 351 -4.81 23.88 0.07
CA LYS A 351 -4.33 25.25 -0.15
C LYS A 351 -5.18 26.30 0.58
N SER A 352 -6.45 26.01 0.83
CA SER A 352 -7.36 26.91 1.55
C SER A 352 -7.18 26.91 3.07
N LEU A 353 -6.44 25.96 3.63
CA LEU A 353 -6.27 25.81 5.08
C LEU A 353 -5.41 26.93 5.66
N ALA A 354 -5.85 27.49 6.79
CA ALA A 354 -5.02 28.34 7.61
C ALA A 354 -3.84 27.55 8.21
N PRO A 355 -2.73 28.21 8.60
CA PRO A 355 -1.58 27.53 9.20
C PRO A 355 -1.90 26.73 10.49
N THR A 356 -2.96 27.09 11.20
CA THR A 356 -3.42 26.39 12.41
C THR A 356 -4.34 25.21 12.10
N GLU A 357 -4.86 25.10 10.89
CA GLU A 357 -5.82 24.08 10.48
C GLU A 357 -5.14 22.85 9.85
N THR A 358 -5.84 21.73 9.90
CA THR A 358 -5.49 20.48 9.22
C THR A 358 -6.76 19.73 8.80
N LEU A 359 -6.59 18.64 8.05
CA LEU A 359 -7.69 17.77 7.66
C LEU A 359 -7.80 16.60 8.64
N GLY A 360 -8.98 16.46 9.25
CA GLY A 360 -9.39 15.25 9.94
C GLY A 360 -10.06 14.26 8.98
N SER A 361 -10.24 13.02 9.43
CA SER A 361 -10.97 11.98 8.70
C SER A 361 -12.22 11.58 9.46
N GLN A 362 -13.34 11.46 8.74
CA GLN A 362 -14.59 10.90 9.24
C GLN A 362 -14.49 9.40 9.55
N ALA A 363 -13.43 8.74 9.10
CA ALA A 363 -13.20 7.32 9.33
C ALA A 363 -12.50 7.07 10.66
N ASP A 364 -13.04 6.16 11.47
CA ASP A 364 -12.40 5.64 12.69
C ASP A 364 -12.11 4.14 12.54
N PHE A 365 -10.88 3.83 12.15
CA PHE A 365 -10.42 2.45 11.93
C PHE A 365 -10.25 1.64 13.23
N SER A 366 -10.34 2.30 14.39
CA SER A 366 -10.42 1.65 15.70
C SER A 366 -11.86 1.35 16.13
N ASP A 367 -12.86 1.80 15.36
CA ASP A 367 -14.28 1.52 15.59
C ASP A 367 -14.85 0.68 14.44
N MET A 368 -15.89 1.11 13.72
CA MET A 368 -16.57 0.29 12.71
C MET A 368 -16.02 0.45 11.29
N ASP A 369 -15.05 1.33 11.07
CA ASP A 369 -14.52 1.62 9.73
C ASP A 369 -13.33 0.71 9.40
N VAL A 370 -13.14 0.41 8.11
CA VAL A 370 -12.07 -0.46 7.60
C VAL A 370 -11.28 0.28 6.53
N PHE A 371 -9.95 0.26 6.66
CA PHE A 371 -9.06 0.68 5.57
C PHE A 371 -8.62 -0.53 4.76
N MET A 372 -8.67 -0.45 3.44
CA MET A 372 -8.12 -1.49 2.58
C MET A 372 -7.33 -0.92 1.40
N ASN A 373 -6.22 -1.57 1.08
CA ASN A 373 -5.39 -1.27 -0.08
C ASN A 373 -5.22 -2.50 -0.98
N THR A 374 -4.66 -2.29 -2.17
CA THR A 374 -4.25 -3.38 -3.06
C THR A 374 -2.92 -3.08 -3.71
N TRP A 375 -1.97 -3.98 -3.52
CA TRP A 375 -0.62 -3.95 -4.10
C TRP A 375 -0.44 -5.07 -5.13
N TYR A 376 -1.56 -5.57 -5.64
CA TYR A 376 -1.65 -6.70 -6.54
C TYR A 376 -0.90 -6.53 -7.87
N SER A 377 -0.56 -5.30 -8.25
CA SER A 377 0.20 -5.01 -9.49
C SER A 377 1.64 -5.54 -9.46
N GLY A 378 2.22 -5.72 -8.27
CA GLY A 378 3.50 -6.39 -8.09
C GLY A 378 3.36 -7.88 -8.40
N ASN A 379 4.40 -8.51 -8.96
CA ASN A 379 4.35 -9.93 -9.28
C ASN A 379 5.76 -10.55 -9.32
N ALA A 380 5.80 -11.88 -9.35
CA ALA A 380 7.05 -12.64 -9.27
C ALA A 380 7.98 -12.42 -10.47
N GLU A 381 7.46 -12.10 -11.65
CA GLU A 381 8.27 -11.85 -12.85
C GLU A 381 8.96 -10.48 -12.78
N LYS A 382 8.25 -9.46 -12.31
CA LYS A 382 8.79 -8.12 -12.07
C LYS A 382 9.93 -8.12 -11.06
N TYR A 383 9.86 -9.02 -10.09
CA TYR A 383 10.81 -9.13 -8.98
C TYR A 383 11.78 -10.31 -9.14
N ASP A 384 11.92 -10.85 -10.35
CA ASP A 384 12.94 -11.86 -10.64
C ASP A 384 14.32 -11.21 -10.62
N ILE A 385 15.21 -11.72 -9.77
CA ILE A 385 16.58 -11.20 -9.62
C ILE A 385 17.61 -11.96 -10.46
N GLY A 386 17.19 -12.92 -11.27
CA GLY A 386 18.05 -13.72 -12.16
C GLY A 386 18.49 -15.06 -11.54
N GLY A 387 18.93 -15.99 -12.41
CA GLY A 387 19.31 -17.34 -11.97
C GLY A 387 18.13 -18.17 -11.44
N ASP A 388 16.94 -17.96 -12.02
CA ASP A 388 15.65 -18.54 -11.60
C ASP A 388 15.23 -18.19 -10.15
N LEU A 389 15.78 -17.10 -9.60
CA LEU A 389 15.43 -16.60 -8.26
C LEU A 389 14.25 -15.62 -8.32
N ARG A 390 13.05 -16.16 -8.08
CA ARG A 390 11.83 -15.37 -7.88
C ARG A 390 11.50 -15.26 -6.40
N PRO A 391 10.80 -14.20 -5.96
CA PRO A 391 10.41 -14.09 -4.57
C PRO A 391 9.35 -15.15 -4.22
N VAL A 392 9.50 -15.73 -3.03
CA VAL A 392 8.57 -16.73 -2.47
C VAL A 392 7.52 -16.09 -1.57
N ALA A 393 7.79 -14.89 -1.04
CA ALA A 393 6.85 -14.13 -0.24
C ALA A 393 7.12 -12.62 -0.31
N PHE A 394 6.05 -11.85 -0.10
CA PHE A 394 6.10 -10.41 0.10
C PHE A 394 5.39 -10.09 1.41
N ARG A 395 6.04 -9.36 2.31
CA ARG A 395 5.46 -9.01 3.62
C ARG A 395 5.57 -7.53 3.92
N VAL A 396 4.66 -7.09 4.77
CA VAL A 396 4.50 -5.70 5.21
C VAL A 396 4.50 -5.73 6.74
N PRO A 397 5.32 -4.92 7.41
CA PRO A 397 5.21 -4.76 8.85
C PRO A 397 3.88 -4.15 9.25
N SER A 398 3.37 -4.59 10.41
CA SER A 398 2.22 -3.98 11.07
C SER A 398 2.58 -2.56 11.50
N SER A 399 2.07 -1.54 10.80
CA SER A 399 2.36 -0.12 11.08
C SER A 399 1.13 0.78 11.04
N PHE A 400 -0.03 0.24 10.65
CA PHE A 400 -1.26 1.00 10.56
C PHE A 400 -2.00 1.01 11.91
N PRO A 401 -2.43 2.17 12.44
CA PRO A 401 -3.10 2.24 13.75
C PRO A 401 -4.62 1.99 13.62
N GLY A 402 -5.03 0.80 13.16
CA GLY A 402 -6.44 0.45 12.98
C GLY A 402 -6.67 -0.84 12.18
N ALA A 403 -7.94 -1.15 11.90
CA ALA A 403 -8.30 -2.22 10.96
C ALA A 403 -7.81 -1.90 9.54
N PHE A 404 -6.97 -2.78 9.04
CA PHE A 404 -6.25 -2.63 7.79
C PHE A 404 -6.23 -3.95 7.04
N ALA A 405 -6.61 -3.93 5.77
CA ALA A 405 -6.40 -5.04 4.86
C ALA A 405 -5.58 -4.62 3.64
N VAL A 406 -4.74 -5.50 3.12
CA VAL A 406 -4.05 -5.26 1.85
C VAL A 406 -3.94 -6.54 1.04
N ILE A 407 -4.39 -6.47 -0.22
CA ILE A 407 -4.08 -7.52 -1.19
C ILE A 407 -2.60 -7.40 -1.55
N LEU A 408 -1.83 -8.44 -1.28
CA LEU A 408 -0.39 -8.48 -1.51
C LEU A 408 -0.07 -8.72 -3.01
N PRO A 409 1.18 -8.47 -3.44
CA PRO A 409 1.65 -8.80 -4.78
C PRO A 409 1.33 -10.23 -5.21
N ASN A 410 1.09 -10.41 -6.51
CA ASN A 410 0.68 -11.68 -7.07
C ASN A 410 1.86 -12.62 -7.32
N PHE A 411 2.10 -13.55 -6.39
CA PHE A 411 3.08 -14.63 -6.56
C PHE A 411 2.44 -15.99 -6.81
N SER A 412 1.16 -16.04 -7.20
CA SER A 412 0.52 -17.30 -7.55
C SER A 412 1.26 -17.99 -8.69
N SER A 413 1.74 -19.20 -8.46
CA SER A 413 2.31 -20.09 -9.48
C SER A 413 1.38 -21.29 -9.66
N GLY A 414 1.13 -21.69 -10.91
CA GLY A 414 0.24 -22.80 -11.26
C GLY A 414 -1.06 -22.39 -11.97
N ALA A 415 -1.94 -23.37 -12.19
CA ALA A 415 -3.15 -23.19 -13.00
C ALA A 415 -4.25 -22.37 -12.31
N THR A 416 -4.29 -22.37 -10.97
CA THR A 416 -5.28 -21.64 -10.19
C THR A 416 -4.65 -20.38 -9.64
N ARG A 417 -5.17 -19.22 -10.05
CA ARG A 417 -4.80 -17.92 -9.49
C ARG A 417 -5.29 -17.80 -8.05
N VAL A 418 -4.43 -17.29 -7.17
CA VAL A 418 -4.69 -17.12 -5.74
C VAL A 418 -4.26 -15.71 -5.33
N PHE A 419 -4.99 -15.11 -4.39
CA PHE A 419 -4.70 -13.80 -3.83
C PHE A 419 -4.32 -13.98 -2.35
N GLU A 420 -3.18 -13.44 -1.95
CA GLU A 420 -2.84 -13.29 -0.53
C GLU A 420 -3.30 -11.94 -0.02
N ILE A 421 -3.87 -11.92 1.19
CA ILE A 421 -4.33 -10.71 1.85
C ILE A 421 -3.79 -10.71 3.26
N LEU A 422 -3.11 -9.63 3.61
CA LEU A 422 -2.78 -9.34 5.00
C LEU A 422 -3.97 -8.61 5.61
N VAL A 423 -4.50 -9.14 6.71
CA VAL A 423 -5.58 -8.53 7.49
C VAL A 423 -5.06 -8.29 8.90
N GLN A 424 -5.06 -7.02 9.28
CA GLN A 424 -4.72 -6.53 10.60
C GLN A 424 -5.98 -6.00 11.28
N VAL A 425 -6.28 -6.51 12.46
CA VAL A 425 -7.43 -6.11 13.30
C VAL A 425 -7.02 -6.20 14.76
N GLU A 426 -7.85 -5.70 15.68
CA GLU A 426 -7.58 -5.84 17.11
C GLU A 426 -7.48 -7.33 17.50
N VAL A 427 -6.69 -7.66 18.53
CA VAL A 427 -6.48 -9.06 18.95
C VAL A 427 -7.80 -9.80 19.20
N GLU A 428 -8.78 -9.16 19.85
CA GLU A 428 -10.08 -9.81 20.12
C GLU A 428 -10.90 -10.01 18.82
N GLU A 429 -10.90 -9.01 17.93
CA GLU A 429 -11.54 -9.08 16.62
C GLU A 429 -10.93 -10.21 15.77
N HIS A 430 -9.60 -10.38 15.84
CA HIS A 430 -8.86 -11.44 15.16
C HIS A 430 -9.32 -12.84 15.59
N GLU A 431 -9.46 -13.07 16.91
CA GLU A 431 -9.87 -14.35 17.45
C GLU A 431 -11.32 -14.74 17.07
N VAL A 432 -12.18 -13.75 16.85
CA VAL A 432 -13.54 -13.94 16.33
C VAL A 432 -13.50 -14.19 14.82
N LEU A 433 -12.78 -13.36 14.06
CA LEU A 433 -12.69 -13.46 12.60
C LEU A 433 -12.13 -14.82 12.15
N ARG A 434 -11.16 -15.37 12.89
CA ARG A 434 -10.60 -16.72 12.65
C ARG A 434 -11.56 -17.88 12.90
N LYS A 435 -12.76 -17.61 13.40
CA LYS A 435 -13.83 -18.60 13.61
C LYS A 435 -15.07 -18.26 12.79
N ASP A 436 -15.03 -17.18 12.02
CA ASP A 436 -16.16 -16.71 11.24
C ASP A 436 -16.45 -17.67 10.07
N PRO A 437 -17.61 -18.34 10.06
CA PRO A 437 -17.87 -19.41 9.10
C PRO A 437 -18.04 -18.89 7.67
N GLU A 438 -18.49 -17.64 7.47
CA GLU A 438 -18.65 -17.08 6.14
C GLU A 438 -17.33 -16.56 5.58
N PHE A 439 -16.49 -15.97 6.42
CA PHE A 439 -15.13 -15.58 6.06
C PHE A 439 -14.30 -16.82 5.69
N LEU A 440 -14.28 -17.84 6.55
CA LEU A 440 -13.53 -19.08 6.33
C LEU A 440 -14.08 -19.98 5.24
N ARG A 441 -15.32 -19.73 4.79
CA ARG A 441 -15.87 -20.42 3.61
C ARG A 441 -15.11 -20.07 2.33
N TYR A 442 -14.47 -18.89 2.28
CA TYR A 442 -13.79 -18.40 1.10
C TYR A 442 -12.30 -18.15 1.32
N PHE A 443 -11.94 -17.68 2.52
CA PHE A 443 -10.56 -17.46 2.92
C PHE A 443 -9.99 -18.68 3.62
N GLU A 444 -8.85 -19.13 3.13
CA GLU A 444 -7.98 -20.05 3.83
C GLU A 444 -7.01 -19.25 4.71
N VAL A 445 -6.89 -19.62 5.98
CA VAL A 445 -5.88 -19.03 6.86
C VAL A 445 -4.50 -19.60 6.50
N VAL A 446 -3.53 -18.73 6.25
CA VAL A 446 -2.17 -19.11 5.86
C VAL A 446 -1.19 -18.96 7.02
N ALA A 447 -1.31 -17.86 7.77
CA ALA A 447 -0.33 -17.42 8.76
C ALA A 447 -0.98 -16.57 9.85
#